data_AF-A0A941BEC7-F1
#
_entry.id   AF-A0A941BEC7-F1
#
_cell.length_a   1.000
_cell.length_b   1.000
_cell.length_c   1.000
_cell.angle_alpha   90.00
_cell.angle_beta   90.00
_cell.angle_gamma   90.00
#
_symmetry.space_group_name_H-M   'P 1'
#
loop_
_entity.id
_entity.type
_entity.pdbx_description
1 polymer ?
#
loop_
_entity_poly.entity_id
_entity_poly.type
_entity_poly.pdbx_seq_one_letter_code
_entity_poly.pdbx_strand_id
1 'polypeptide(L)' 'MQWDSLDAFLAMGGHGRFVWGAYAFTVLVMAVDAITSRRRLARARAAAREGADA' A
#
# COMPACT_ATOMS: atom_id res chain seq x y z
N MET A 1 22.97 -6.46 -26.69
CA MET A 1 22.89 -6.74 -25.24
C MET A 1 22.96 -5.40 -24.51
N GLN A 2 21.87 -4.64 -24.41
CA GLN A 2 21.88 -3.29 -23.81
C GLN A 2 20.87 -3.16 -22.65
N TRP A 3 20.30 -4.29 -22.20
CA TRP A 3 19.61 -4.37 -20.93
C TRP A 3 20.63 -4.72 -19.83
N ASP A 4 21.58 -3.80 -19.66
CA ASP A 4 22.56 -3.70 -18.56
C ASP A 4 22.23 -4.48 -17.29
N SER A 5 21.14 -4.05 -16.63
CA SER A 5 20.72 -4.57 -15.33
C SER A 5 19.41 -3.90 -14.90
N LEU A 6 18.52 -4.65 -14.25
CA LEU A 6 17.43 -4.09 -13.41
C LEU A 6 17.99 -3.07 -12.41
N ASP A 7 19.23 -3.27 -11.97
CA ASP A 7 19.98 -2.37 -11.10
C ASP A 7 20.14 -0.96 -11.69
N ALA A 8 20.37 -0.80 -13.00
CA ALA A 8 20.46 0.53 -13.63
C ALA A 8 19.11 1.28 -13.63
N PHE A 9 18.01 0.54 -13.74
CA PHE A 9 16.65 1.09 -13.71
C PHE A 9 16.23 1.45 -12.28
N LEU A 10 16.64 0.63 -11.30
CA LEU A 10 16.44 0.88 -9.86
C LEU A 10 17.37 1.98 -9.33
N ALA A 11 18.57 2.12 -9.89
CA ALA A 11 19.53 3.14 -9.50
C ALA A 11 19.27 4.48 -10.18
N MET A 12 18.71 4.51 -11.41
CA MET A 12 18.44 5.72 -12.20
C MET A 12 19.57 6.76 -12.05
N GLY A 13 20.81 6.36 -12.36
CA GLY A 13 21.98 7.24 -12.26
C GLY A 13 22.28 7.80 -10.86
N GLY A 14 21.83 7.12 -9.79
CA GLY A 14 22.08 7.47 -8.39
C GLY A 14 20.86 7.97 -7.59
N HIS A 15 19.75 8.28 -8.25
CA HIS A 15 18.57 8.90 -7.63
C HIS A 15 17.40 7.92 -7.38
N GLY A 16 17.48 6.70 -7.89
CA GLY A 16 16.33 5.78 -7.84
C GLY A 16 15.90 5.41 -6.40
N ARG A 17 16.79 5.47 -5.40
CA ARG A 17 16.41 5.32 -3.98
C ARG A 17 15.37 6.34 -3.53
N PHE A 18 15.45 7.59 -3.99
CA PHE A 18 14.47 8.63 -3.65
C PHE A 18 13.13 8.38 -4.34
N VAL A 19 13.16 8.00 -5.61
CA VAL A 19 11.97 7.71 -6.42
C VAL A 19 11.21 6.52 -5.83
N TRP A 20 11.90 5.39 -5.69
CA TRP A 20 11.32 4.18 -5.12
C TRP A 20 10.89 4.36 -3.66
N GLY A 21 11.62 5.17 -2.89
CA GLY A 21 11.22 5.57 -1.53
C GLY A 21 9.88 6.31 -1.51
N ALA A 22 9.68 7.29 -2.40
CA ALA A 22 8.43 8.03 -2.51
C ALA A 22 7.26 7.14 -2.98
N TYR A 23 7.50 6.24 -3.94
CA TYR A 23 6.50 5.26 -4.38
C TYR A 23 6.14 4.27 -3.25
N ALA A 24 7.14 3.73 -2.55
CA ALA A 24 6.92 2.83 -1.42
C ALA A 24 6.14 3.52 -0.30
N PHE A 25 6.45 4.79 0.00
CA PHE A 25 5.72 5.58 0.98
C PHE A 25 4.27 5.82 0.56
N THR A 26 4.03 6.14 -0.72
CA THR A 26 2.69 6.32 -1.26
C THR A 26 1.87 5.03 -1.16
N VAL A 27 2.44 3.89 -1.55
CA VAL A 27 1.81 2.57 -1.43
C VAL A 27 1.52 2.23 0.04
N LEU A 28 2.45 2.56 0.95
CA LEU A 28 2.26 2.35 2.38
C LEU A 28 1.06 3.13 2.92
N VAL A 29 0.94 4.41 2.57
CA VAL A 29 -0.20 5.25 2.99
C VAL A 29 -1.51 4.66 2.44
N MET A 30 -1.56 4.30 1.15
CA MET A 30 -2.74 3.68 0.55
C MET A 30 -3.10 2.35 1.22
N ALA A 31 -2.12 1.52 1.55
CA ALA A 31 -2.33 0.24 2.22
C ALA A 31 -2.87 0.42 3.64
N VAL A 32 -2.34 1.38 4.40
CA VAL A 32 -2.82 1.71 5.75
C VAL A 32 -4.27 2.17 5.72
N ASP A 33 -4.62 3.05 4.79
CA ASP A 33 -6.00 3.53 4.64
C ASP A 33 -6.94 2.38 4.26
N ALA A 34 -6.57 1.57 3.27
CA ALA A 34 -7.35 0.41 2.85
C ALA A 34 -7.56 -0.60 4.00
N ILE A 35 -6.52 -0.91 4.78
CA ILE A 35 -6.61 -1.82 5.93
C ILE A 35 -7.54 -1.25 7.01
N THR A 36 -7.40 0.05 7.32
CA THR A 36 -8.19 0.71 8.36
C THR A 36 -9.66 0.77 7.95
N SER A 37 -9.93 1.13 6.69
CA SER A 37 -11.27 1.15 6.11
C SER A 37 -11.92 -0.25 6.12
N ARG A 38 -11.17 -1.29 5.73
CA ARG A 38 -11.65 -2.69 5.79
C ARG A 38 -11.96 -3.13 7.22
N ARG A 39 -11.11 -2.79 8.18
CA ARG A 39 -11.33 -3.09 9.62
C ARG A 39 -12.58 -2.39 10.14
N ARG A 40 -12.77 -1.12 9.80
CA ARG A 40 -13.95 -0.34 10.19
C ARG A 40 -15.23 -0.94 9.59
N LEU A 41 -15.19 -1.33 8.32
CA LEU A 41 -16.32 -2.00 7.67
C LEU A 41 -16.63 -3.36 8.30
N ALA A 42 -15.62 -4.15 8.65
CA ALA A 42 -15.82 -5.43 9.33
C ALA A 42 -16.50 -5.25 10.70
N ARG A 43 -16.08 -4.25 11.48
CA ARG A 43 -16.71 -3.90 12.76
C ARG A 43 -18.15 -3.43 12.60
N ALA A 44 -18.42 -2.56 11.63
CA ALA A 44 -19.78 -2.09 11.36
C ALA A 44 -20.72 -3.25 10.96
N ARG A 45 -20.23 -4.21 10.17
CA ARG A 45 -20.99 -5.41 9.81
C ARG A 45 -21.24 -6.34 11.00
N ALA A 46 -20.27 -6.49 11.91
CA ALA A 46 -20.45 -7.27 13.12
C ALA A 46 -21.54 -6.65 14.01
N ALA A 47 -21.45 -5.35 14.28
CA ALA A 47 -22.46 -4.62 15.07
C ALA A 47 -23.87 -4.66 14.43
N ALA A 48 -23.96 -4.58 13.10
CA ALA A 48 -25.25 -4.68 12.39
C ALA A 48 -25.88 -6.09 12.47
N ARG A 49 -25.09 -7.16 12.63
CA ARG A 49 -25.61 -8.51 12.84
C ARG A 49 -26.15 -8.66 14.26
N GLU A 50 -25.39 -8.22 15.26
CA GLU A 50 -25.80 -8.27 16.67
C GLU A 50 -27.10 -7.48 16.93
N GLY A 51 -27.29 -6.33 16.27
CA GLY A 51 -28.53 -5.56 16.37
C GLY A 51 -29.71 -6.07 15.54
N ALA A 52 -29.49 -7.01 14.61
CA ALA A 52 -30.57 -7.67 13.86
C ALA A 52 -31.10 -8.93 14.58
N ASP A 53 -30.28 -9.50 15.47
CA ASP A 53 -30.60 -10.70 16.25
C ASP A 53 -31.24 -10.37 17.63
N ALA A 54 -31.36 -9.09 18.00
CA ALA A 54 -31.93 -8.58 19.26
C ALA A 54 -33.31 -7.94 19.06
#